data_AF-A0AAV4BGH3-F1
#
_entry.id   AF-A0AAV4BGH3-F1
#
_cell.length_a   1.000
_cell.length_b   1.000
_cell.length_c   1.000
_cell.angle_alpha   90.00
_cell.angle_beta   90.00
_cell.angle_gamma   90.00
#
_symmetry.space_group_name_H-M   'P 1'
#
loop_
_entity.id
_entity.type
_entity.pdbx_description
1 polymer ?
#
loop_
_entity_poly.entity_id
_entity_poly.type
_entity_poly.pdbx_seq_one_letter_code
_entity_poly.pdbx_strand_id
1 'polypeptide(L)'
;MATPVASDCTARSVTAALSANSDWITAIKDEEQYHALRRTFLAQGKGRRPDLPPITVTNKLILQLHALRQEGNESWKKLETWFLSICPEVASARIRPLVEKTIKKVEILTDKERDQFLSLSLDLDFISTKLSSVGITRATIRHPPSPGSLNSVNCGLVIELEQFCKTNNIPKDIFYQWLAAFYVDISRTVFEKSVCGLLKDFKKIQKNRNFDPQGYELFCNSDFSTKFIDTPQCDLIPQTVKRKCDSQNRPVLSPQKSKIDPNFKLQEQVTKSLLRDEQVKNASLQNDIISIQQRILNLTNENEQLKLELKNAKYQKWRAEKSLEDFKEKISEAKENHESVVQNLKIENNDLKVHLEKKNEKLKKVKTERKELQKYVEELTPK
;
A
#
# COMPACT_ATOMS: atom_id res chain seq x y z
N MET A 1 -37.54 -30.36 -41.91
CA MET A 1 -36.57 -31.17 -41.15
C MET A 1 -35.46 -30.26 -40.67
N ALA A 2 -35.21 -30.30 -39.35
CA ALA A 2 -34.02 -29.91 -38.59
C ALA A 2 -33.33 -28.55 -38.82
N THR A 3 -33.36 -27.77 -37.73
CA THR A 3 -32.50 -26.65 -37.35
C THR A 3 -31.01 -27.00 -37.26
N PRO A 4 -30.14 -25.98 -37.14
CA PRO A 4 -29.05 -26.05 -36.17
C PRO A 4 -29.12 -24.92 -35.13
N VAL A 5 -28.72 -25.30 -33.92
CA VAL A 5 -28.77 -24.56 -32.66
C VAL A 5 -27.66 -23.52 -32.61
N ALA A 6 -28.01 -22.27 -32.30
CA ALA A 6 -27.08 -21.22 -31.93
C ALA A 6 -26.93 -21.19 -30.40
N SER A 7 -25.71 -21.36 -29.90
CA SER A 7 -25.36 -21.09 -28.51
C SER A 7 -23.98 -20.43 -28.47
N ASP A 8 -23.97 -19.11 -28.61
CA ASP A 8 -22.79 -18.28 -28.42
C ASP A 8 -23.22 -16.99 -27.67
N CYS A 9 -23.56 -17.17 -26.39
CA CYS A 9 -23.99 -16.10 -25.50
C CYS A 9 -23.32 -16.30 -24.13
N THR A 10 -22.17 -15.67 -23.90
CA THR A 10 -21.70 -15.34 -22.54
C THR A 10 -20.54 -14.34 -22.49
N ALA A 11 -19.89 -13.99 -23.60
CA ALA A 11 -18.77 -13.03 -23.57
C ALA A 11 -19.14 -11.58 -23.93
N ARG A 12 -20.37 -11.30 -24.40
CA ARG A 12 -20.81 -9.95 -24.82
C ARG A 12 -21.68 -9.20 -23.80
N SER A 13 -22.12 -9.81 -22.70
CA SER A 13 -23.02 -9.14 -21.75
C SER A 13 -22.34 -8.34 -20.65
N VAL A 14 -21.02 -8.50 -20.41
CA VAL A 14 -20.32 -7.73 -19.36
C VAL A 14 -19.95 -6.31 -19.84
N THR A 15 -19.76 -6.11 -21.14
CA THR A 15 -19.54 -4.79 -21.73
C THR A 15 -20.82 -3.99 -21.98
N ALA A 16 -21.98 -4.63 -21.95
CA ALA A 16 -23.28 -3.97 -22.12
C ALA A 16 -23.91 -3.51 -20.79
N ALA A 17 -23.36 -3.94 -19.64
CA ALA A 17 -23.72 -3.41 -18.33
C ALA A 17 -22.99 -2.08 -17.99
N LEU A 18 -22.15 -1.57 -18.90
CA LEU A 18 -21.36 -0.33 -18.75
C LEU A 18 -22.13 0.96 -19.12
N SER A 19 -23.46 0.90 -19.31
CA SER A 19 -24.25 2.04 -19.79
C SER A 19 -25.34 2.53 -18.83
N ALA A 20 -25.30 2.15 -17.55
CA ALA A 20 -26.01 2.92 -16.53
C ALA A 20 -25.06 4.05 -16.08
N ASN A 21 -25.25 5.24 -16.66
CA ASN A 21 -24.57 6.47 -16.24
C ASN A 21 -24.75 6.62 -14.73
N SER A 22 -23.72 6.26 -13.98
CA SER A 22 -23.69 6.40 -12.52
C SER A 22 -23.72 7.89 -12.19
N ASP A 23 -24.66 8.31 -11.32
CA ASP A 23 -24.92 9.71 -10.95
C ASP A 23 -23.66 10.53 -10.63
N TRP A 24 -22.61 9.87 -10.13
CA TRP A 24 -21.32 10.51 -9.83
C TRP A 24 -20.52 10.96 -11.06
N ILE A 25 -20.63 10.31 -12.24
CA ILE A 25 -19.95 10.78 -13.46
C ILE A 25 -20.58 12.07 -13.94
N THR A 26 -21.91 12.17 -13.89
CA THR A 26 -22.65 13.38 -14.25
C THR A 26 -22.28 14.51 -13.30
N ALA A 27 -22.30 14.25 -11.98
CA ALA A 27 -21.90 15.23 -10.97
C ALA A 27 -20.46 15.75 -11.19
N ILE A 28 -19.52 14.87 -11.56
CA ILE A 28 -18.14 15.27 -11.85
C ILE A 28 -18.04 16.16 -13.11
N LYS A 29 -18.91 15.97 -14.10
CA LYS A 29 -18.92 16.76 -15.35
C LYS A 29 -19.47 18.18 -15.17
N ASP A 30 -20.29 18.39 -14.14
CA ASP A 30 -20.89 19.70 -13.83
C ASP A 30 -19.92 20.63 -13.06
N GLU A 31 -18.75 20.14 -12.66
CA GLU A 31 -17.78 20.93 -11.93
C GLU A 31 -16.96 21.88 -12.82
N GLU A 32 -16.63 23.06 -12.28
CA GLU A 32 -15.83 24.08 -12.98
C GLU A 32 -14.46 23.57 -13.42
N GLN A 33 -13.80 22.76 -12.58
CA GLN A 33 -12.52 22.13 -12.90
C GLN A 33 -12.64 21.21 -14.13
N TYR A 34 -13.71 20.43 -14.25
CA TYR A 34 -13.94 19.58 -15.43
C TYR A 34 -14.09 20.44 -16.69
N HIS A 35 -14.86 21.53 -16.63
CA HIS A 35 -15.01 22.44 -17.76
C HIS A 35 -13.68 23.10 -18.17
N ALA A 36 -12.81 23.45 -17.23
CA ALA A 36 -11.48 23.97 -17.52
C ALA A 36 -10.59 22.93 -18.23
N LEU A 37 -10.58 21.68 -17.75
CA LEU A 37 -9.85 20.57 -18.39
C LEU A 37 -10.42 20.25 -19.78
N ARG A 38 -11.73 20.31 -19.94
CA ARG A 38 -12.43 20.11 -21.21
C ARG A 38 -12.03 21.15 -22.25
N ARG A 39 -12.01 22.43 -21.87
CA ARG A 39 -11.59 23.55 -22.74
C ARG A 39 -10.13 23.47 -23.16
N THR A 40 -9.28 22.79 -22.40
CA THR A 40 -7.84 22.69 -22.72
C THR A 40 -7.49 21.43 -23.49
N PHE A 41 -8.15 20.30 -23.19
CA PHE A 41 -7.92 19.02 -23.88
C PHE A 41 -8.67 18.90 -25.20
N LEU A 42 -9.97 19.24 -25.22
CA LEU A 42 -10.88 19.01 -26.35
C LEU A 42 -11.06 20.23 -27.24
N ALA A 43 -10.49 21.40 -26.90
CA ALA A 43 -10.61 22.57 -27.76
C ALA A 43 -10.00 22.32 -29.15
N GLN A 44 -10.83 22.44 -30.17
CA GLN A 44 -10.44 22.37 -31.56
C GLN A 44 -10.06 23.79 -32.02
N GLY A 45 -8.77 24.13 -31.99
CA GLY A 45 -8.30 25.44 -32.47
C GLY A 45 -6.81 25.70 -32.22
N LYS A 46 -6.21 26.57 -33.04
CA LYS A 46 -4.82 27.06 -32.91
C LYS A 46 -4.67 28.27 -31.97
N GLY A 47 -5.73 28.65 -31.25
CA GLY A 47 -5.73 29.78 -30.32
C GLY A 47 -4.93 29.51 -29.04
N ARG A 48 -4.67 30.57 -28.26
CA ARG A 48 -4.11 30.42 -26.90
C ARG A 48 -5.08 29.56 -26.08
N ARG A 49 -4.57 28.46 -25.52
CA ARG A 49 -5.34 27.64 -24.59
C ARG A 49 -5.50 28.40 -23.28
N PRO A 50 -6.68 28.38 -22.65
CA PRO A 50 -6.86 29.01 -21.35
C PRO A 50 -5.94 28.34 -20.32
N ASP A 51 -5.35 29.15 -19.44
CA ASP A 51 -4.50 28.65 -18.36
C ASP A 51 -5.33 27.79 -17.41
N LEU A 52 -4.79 26.66 -17.00
CA LEU A 52 -5.42 25.81 -16.00
C LEU A 52 -5.11 26.36 -14.61
N PRO A 53 -6.10 26.39 -13.69
CA PRO A 53 -5.82 26.66 -12.29
C PRO A 53 -4.89 25.58 -11.73
N PRO A 54 -4.18 25.85 -10.61
CA PRO A 54 -3.33 24.85 -9.96
C PRO A 54 -4.10 23.55 -9.71
N ILE A 55 -3.60 22.45 -10.27
CA ILE A 55 -4.28 21.16 -10.21
C ILE A 55 -3.69 20.34 -9.07
N THR A 56 -4.52 20.03 -8.08
CA THR A 56 -4.18 19.00 -7.09
C THR A 56 -4.55 17.63 -7.66
N VAL A 57 -3.60 16.69 -7.65
CA VAL A 57 -3.85 15.33 -8.14
C VAL A 57 -4.67 14.56 -7.09
N THR A 58 -5.97 14.42 -7.34
CA THR A 58 -6.93 13.70 -6.47
C THR A 58 -7.57 12.53 -7.20
N ASN A 59 -8.23 11.63 -6.48
CA ASN A 59 -9.04 10.57 -7.10
C ASN A 59 -10.14 11.15 -8.00
N LYS A 60 -10.69 12.31 -7.65
CA LYS A 60 -11.65 13.05 -8.49
C LYS A 60 -11.05 13.44 -9.84
N LEU A 61 -9.84 14.01 -9.85
CA LEU A 61 -9.17 14.40 -11.10
C LEU A 61 -8.98 13.20 -12.04
N ILE A 62 -8.60 12.04 -11.50
CA ILE A 62 -8.44 10.81 -12.30
C ILE A 62 -9.75 10.42 -12.99
N LEU A 63 -10.90 10.58 -12.33
CA LEU A 63 -12.20 10.33 -12.93
C LEU A 63 -12.62 11.41 -13.94
N GLN A 64 -12.25 12.67 -13.70
CA GLN A 64 -12.42 13.74 -14.69
C GLN A 64 -11.65 13.42 -15.98
N LEU A 65 -10.42 12.90 -15.89
CA LEU A 65 -9.67 12.42 -17.06
C LEU A 65 -10.38 11.29 -17.79
N HIS A 66 -11.00 10.37 -17.05
CA HIS A 66 -11.81 9.31 -17.66
C HIS A 66 -12.98 9.89 -18.44
N ALA A 67 -13.74 10.81 -17.84
CA ALA A 67 -14.88 11.48 -18.46
C ALA A 67 -14.46 12.27 -19.72
N LEU A 68 -13.33 12.99 -19.68
CA LEU A 68 -12.78 13.70 -20.84
C LEU A 68 -12.42 12.77 -21.99
N ARG A 69 -11.81 11.62 -21.66
CA ARG A 69 -11.43 10.62 -22.65
C ARG A 69 -12.66 9.96 -23.28
N GLN A 70 -13.70 9.71 -22.48
CA GLN A 70 -14.99 9.23 -23.00
C GLN A 70 -15.65 10.28 -23.90
N GLU A 71 -15.68 11.55 -23.48
CA GLU A 71 -16.33 12.63 -24.22
C GLU A 71 -15.64 12.92 -25.56
N GLY A 72 -14.30 12.97 -25.58
CA GLY A 72 -13.55 13.20 -26.81
C GLY A 72 -13.34 11.95 -27.68
N ASN A 73 -13.74 10.77 -27.21
CA ASN A 73 -13.39 9.48 -27.81
C ASN A 73 -11.88 9.34 -28.13
N GLU A 74 -11.03 9.83 -27.23
CA GLU A 74 -9.59 9.94 -27.47
C GLU A 74 -8.82 8.67 -27.02
N SER A 75 -7.64 8.49 -27.60
CA SER A 75 -6.73 7.41 -27.17
C SER A 75 -6.11 7.72 -25.80
N TRP A 76 -5.86 6.69 -24.99
CA TRP A 76 -5.15 6.81 -23.72
C TRP A 76 -3.79 7.50 -23.88
N LYS A 77 -3.06 7.19 -24.95
CA LYS A 77 -1.75 7.79 -25.23
C LYS A 77 -1.84 9.31 -25.41
N LYS A 78 -2.88 9.81 -26.07
CA LYS A 78 -3.10 11.25 -26.26
C LYS A 78 -3.44 11.94 -24.94
N LEU A 79 -4.34 11.33 -24.16
CA LEU A 79 -4.70 11.83 -22.83
C LEU A 79 -3.48 11.85 -21.90
N GLU A 80 -2.68 10.79 -21.89
CA GLU A 80 -1.45 10.68 -21.10
C GLU A 80 -0.43 11.76 -21.49
N THR A 81 -0.16 11.92 -22.79
CA THR A 81 0.78 12.93 -23.28
C THR A 81 0.33 14.34 -22.89
N TRP A 82 -0.96 14.63 -23.02
CA TRP A 82 -1.51 15.93 -22.62
C TRP A 82 -1.48 16.11 -21.10
N PHE A 83 -1.90 15.12 -20.33
CA PHE A 83 -1.93 15.22 -18.87
C PHE A 83 -0.52 15.43 -18.29
N LEU A 84 0.48 14.77 -18.84
CA LEU A 84 1.89 14.96 -18.46
C LEU A 84 2.41 16.37 -18.77
N SER A 85 1.82 17.06 -19.76
CA SER A 85 2.19 18.45 -20.05
C SER A 85 1.67 19.45 -19.02
N ILE A 86 0.58 19.10 -18.31
CA ILE A 86 -0.04 19.97 -17.29
C ILE A 86 0.32 19.56 -15.86
N CYS A 87 0.59 18.27 -15.62
CA CYS A 87 1.01 17.73 -14.33
C CYS A 87 2.27 16.83 -14.51
N PRO A 88 3.47 17.42 -14.67
CA PRO A 88 4.70 16.66 -14.88
C PRO A 88 5.05 15.71 -13.73
N GLU A 89 4.59 16.02 -12.51
CA GLU A 89 4.77 15.20 -11.31
C GLU A 89 4.20 13.78 -11.46
N VAL A 90 3.24 13.59 -12.37
CA VAL A 90 2.58 12.31 -12.63
C VAL A 90 3.34 11.47 -13.68
N ALA A 91 4.51 11.92 -14.15
CA ALA A 91 5.32 11.24 -15.19
C ALA A 91 5.73 9.81 -14.85
N SER A 92 5.79 9.46 -13.56
CA SER A 92 6.08 8.10 -13.10
C SER A 92 4.84 7.19 -13.09
N ALA A 93 3.63 7.76 -13.21
CA ALA A 93 2.37 7.05 -13.05
C ALA A 93 1.68 6.74 -14.37
N ARG A 94 1.23 5.48 -14.52
CA ARG A 94 0.36 5.09 -15.65
C ARG A 94 -1.07 5.51 -15.33
N ILE A 95 -1.61 6.44 -16.10
CA ILE A 95 -2.95 7.03 -15.87
C ILE A 95 -4.04 5.97 -16.05
N ARG A 96 -3.96 5.15 -17.10
CA ARG A 96 -5.02 4.17 -17.39
C ARG A 96 -5.29 3.18 -16.21
N PRO A 97 -4.28 2.48 -15.65
CA PRO A 97 -4.49 1.62 -14.49
C PRO A 97 -5.03 2.37 -13.25
N LEU A 98 -4.60 3.62 -13.06
CA LEU A 98 -5.13 4.46 -11.97
C LEU A 98 -6.62 4.72 -12.15
N VAL A 99 -7.05 5.06 -13.36
CA VAL A 99 -8.47 5.25 -13.68
C VAL A 99 -9.26 3.96 -13.44
N GLU A 100 -8.81 2.83 -13.99
CA GLU A 100 -9.51 1.55 -13.85
C GLU A 100 -9.65 1.14 -12.37
N LYS A 101 -8.62 1.36 -11.55
CA LYS A 101 -8.66 1.09 -10.10
C LYS A 101 -9.59 2.06 -9.36
N THR A 102 -9.57 3.34 -9.73
CA THR A 102 -10.40 4.37 -9.10
C THR A 102 -11.87 4.13 -9.37
N ILE A 103 -12.25 3.77 -10.61
CA ILE A 103 -13.62 3.41 -10.98
C ILE A 103 -14.11 2.23 -10.15
N LYS A 104 -13.36 1.11 -10.15
CA LYS A 104 -13.71 -0.08 -9.37
C LYS A 104 -13.91 0.22 -7.89
N LYS A 105 -13.12 1.15 -7.34
CA LYS A 105 -13.22 1.55 -5.94
C LYS A 105 -14.45 2.45 -5.70
N VAL A 106 -14.74 3.38 -6.59
CA VAL A 106 -15.93 4.25 -6.49
C VAL A 106 -17.24 3.46 -6.57
N GLU A 107 -17.28 2.42 -7.40
CA GLU A 107 -18.46 1.55 -7.58
C GLU A 107 -18.86 0.77 -6.32
N ILE A 108 -17.90 0.48 -5.43
CA ILE A 108 -18.15 -0.30 -4.20
C ILE A 108 -18.39 0.58 -2.96
N LEU A 109 -18.24 1.90 -3.07
CA LEU A 109 -18.37 2.83 -1.95
C LEU A 109 -19.78 3.42 -1.86
N THR A 110 -20.23 3.65 -0.63
CA THR A 110 -21.45 4.43 -0.34
C THR A 110 -21.25 5.90 -0.71
N ASP A 111 -22.34 6.67 -0.86
CA ASP A 111 -22.24 8.07 -1.31
C ASP A 111 -21.35 8.94 -0.40
N LYS A 112 -21.46 8.79 0.92
CA LYS A 112 -20.61 9.53 1.88
C LYS A 112 -19.14 9.13 1.78
N GLU A 113 -18.85 7.83 1.64
CA GLU A 113 -17.48 7.35 1.49
C GLU A 113 -16.89 7.73 0.13
N ARG A 114 -17.74 7.84 -0.89
CA ARG A 114 -17.35 8.29 -2.23
C ARG A 114 -16.87 9.73 -2.20
N ASP A 115 -17.60 10.65 -1.59
CA ASP A 115 -17.20 12.05 -1.49
C ASP A 115 -15.86 12.23 -0.76
N GLN A 116 -15.69 11.49 0.34
CA GLN A 116 -14.41 11.46 1.05
C GLN A 116 -13.30 10.88 0.17
N PHE A 117 -13.53 9.74 -0.49
CA PHE A 117 -12.52 9.11 -1.35
C PHE A 117 -12.12 10.01 -2.53
N LEU A 118 -13.07 10.71 -3.15
CA LEU A 118 -12.84 11.60 -4.28
C LEU A 118 -12.00 12.82 -3.91
N SER A 119 -12.15 13.35 -2.69
CA SER A 119 -11.37 14.49 -2.19
C SER A 119 -9.94 14.13 -1.76
N LEU A 120 -9.62 12.85 -1.56
CA LEU A 120 -8.26 12.43 -1.19
C LEU A 120 -7.26 12.72 -2.31
N SER A 121 -6.11 13.27 -1.90
CA SER A 121 -4.93 13.37 -2.75
C SER A 121 -4.46 11.96 -3.16
N LEU A 122 -4.09 11.83 -4.41
CA LEU A 122 -3.63 10.58 -4.98
C LEU A 122 -2.16 10.38 -4.61
N ASP A 123 -1.87 9.30 -3.89
CA ASP A 123 -0.49 8.87 -3.68
C ASP A 123 0.06 8.31 -5.00
N LEU A 124 0.76 9.17 -5.73
CA LEU A 124 1.40 8.86 -7.00
C LEU A 124 2.59 7.89 -6.84
N ASP A 125 3.17 7.86 -5.64
CA ASP A 125 4.30 7.01 -5.29
C ASP A 125 3.87 5.60 -4.88
N PHE A 126 2.58 5.42 -4.55
CA PHE A 126 2.01 4.12 -4.25
C PHE A 126 2.04 3.17 -5.46
N ILE A 127 2.69 2.03 -5.28
CA ILE A 127 2.73 0.93 -6.26
C ILE A 127 1.73 -0.15 -5.88
N SER A 128 1.96 -0.80 -4.74
CA SER A 128 1.13 -1.86 -4.19
C SER A 128 1.34 -1.92 -2.68
N THR A 129 0.41 -2.55 -1.97
CA THR A 129 0.52 -2.70 -0.51
C THR A 129 1.76 -3.49 -0.11
N LYS A 130 2.13 -4.55 -0.86
CA LYS A 130 3.33 -5.34 -0.53
C LYS A 130 4.60 -4.56 -0.79
N LEU A 131 4.74 -3.91 -1.94
CA LEU A 131 5.94 -3.11 -2.26
C LEU A 131 6.07 -1.90 -1.31
N SER A 132 4.98 -1.20 -1.04
CA SER A 132 4.94 -0.08 -0.08
C SER A 132 5.29 -0.52 1.34
N SER A 133 4.88 -1.74 1.76
CA SER A 133 5.21 -2.27 3.09
C SER A 133 6.71 -2.43 3.34
N VAL A 134 7.52 -2.49 2.29
CA VAL A 134 8.98 -2.59 2.35
C VAL A 134 9.67 -1.31 1.88
N GLY A 135 8.92 -0.20 1.84
CA GLY A 135 9.44 1.12 1.47
C GLY A 135 9.73 1.30 -0.02
N ILE A 136 9.24 0.39 -0.88
CA ILE A 136 9.39 0.51 -2.33
C ILE A 136 8.26 1.38 -2.88
N THR A 137 8.64 2.55 -3.38
CA THR A 137 7.77 3.51 -4.06
C THR A 137 8.20 3.68 -5.51
N ARG A 138 7.41 4.40 -6.32
CA ARG A 138 7.79 4.70 -7.71
C ARG A 138 9.07 5.52 -7.79
N ALA A 139 9.27 6.46 -6.86
CA ALA A 139 10.50 7.23 -6.77
C ALA A 139 11.71 6.34 -6.41
N THR A 140 11.57 5.47 -5.41
CA THR A 140 12.70 4.64 -4.97
C THR A 140 13.04 3.58 -6.02
N ILE A 141 12.09 3.05 -6.80
CA ILE A 141 12.38 1.92 -7.69
C ILE A 141 13.47 2.18 -8.73
N ARG A 142 13.70 3.45 -9.13
CA ARG A 142 14.79 3.83 -10.04
C ARG A 142 16.14 3.96 -9.35
N HIS A 143 16.14 4.05 -8.02
CA HIS A 143 17.30 4.23 -7.15
C HIS A 143 17.33 3.10 -6.12
N PRO A 144 17.79 1.89 -6.51
CA PRO A 144 17.86 0.76 -5.60
C PRO A 144 18.72 1.11 -4.38
N PRO A 145 18.29 0.73 -3.16
CA PRO A 145 19.03 1.00 -1.95
C PRO A 145 20.28 0.11 -1.86
N SER A 146 21.18 0.45 -0.93
CA SER A 146 22.41 -0.31 -0.71
C SER A 146 22.12 -1.76 -0.30
N PRO A 147 22.96 -2.73 -0.70
CA PRO A 147 22.84 -4.12 -0.25
C PRO A 147 22.73 -4.24 1.28
N GLY A 148 21.76 -5.04 1.74
CA GLY A 148 21.54 -5.36 3.16
C GLY A 148 20.62 -4.40 3.90
N SER A 149 20.03 -3.40 3.25
CA SER A 149 19.18 -2.39 3.92
C SER A 149 17.73 -2.82 4.14
N LEU A 150 17.29 -3.95 3.56
CA LEU A 150 15.90 -4.38 3.59
C LEU A 150 15.78 -5.82 4.10
N ASN A 151 14.83 -6.04 5.00
CA ASN A 151 14.62 -7.33 5.65
C ASN A 151 13.67 -8.23 4.85
N SER A 152 13.96 -9.53 4.82
CA SER A 152 13.15 -10.68 4.34
C SER A 152 12.22 -10.42 3.14
N VAL A 153 12.54 -11.01 1.99
CA VAL A 153 11.70 -10.99 0.79
C VAL A 153 10.80 -12.22 0.75
N ASN A 154 9.51 -12.04 0.55
CA ASN A 154 8.61 -13.14 0.21
C ASN A 154 8.43 -13.28 -1.31
N CYS A 155 7.97 -14.45 -1.74
CA CYS A 155 7.72 -14.75 -3.14
C CYS A 155 6.77 -13.76 -3.82
N GLY A 156 5.74 -13.31 -3.10
CA GLY A 156 4.76 -12.34 -3.58
C GLY A 156 5.37 -10.98 -3.92
N LEU A 157 6.35 -10.52 -3.14
CA LEU A 157 7.06 -9.27 -3.38
C LEU A 157 7.89 -9.33 -4.66
N VAL A 158 8.62 -10.44 -4.87
CA VAL A 158 9.38 -10.66 -6.11
C VAL A 158 8.45 -10.62 -7.33
N ILE A 159 7.28 -11.26 -7.23
CA ILE A 159 6.30 -11.31 -8.32
C ILE A 159 5.71 -9.91 -8.58
N GLU A 160 5.29 -9.19 -7.53
CA GLU A 160 4.73 -7.85 -7.68
C GLU A 160 5.77 -6.85 -8.23
N LEU A 161 7.02 -6.94 -7.78
CA LEU A 161 8.11 -6.13 -8.29
C LEU A 161 8.37 -6.43 -9.77
N GLU A 162 8.40 -7.71 -10.16
CA GLU A 162 8.63 -8.12 -11.55
C GLU A 162 7.50 -7.67 -12.47
N GLN A 163 6.25 -7.84 -12.02
CA GLN A 163 5.07 -7.36 -12.74
C GLN A 163 5.10 -5.85 -12.88
N PHE A 164 5.49 -5.12 -11.84
CA PHE A 164 5.61 -3.68 -11.90
C PHE A 164 6.72 -3.25 -12.87
N CYS A 165 7.91 -3.85 -12.81
CA CYS A 165 9.00 -3.54 -13.73
C CYS A 165 8.62 -3.78 -15.19
N LYS A 166 7.99 -4.93 -15.50
CA LYS A 166 7.44 -5.20 -16.83
C LYS A 166 6.38 -4.19 -17.25
N THR A 167 5.44 -3.92 -16.35
CA THR A 167 4.35 -2.97 -16.58
C THR A 167 4.84 -1.53 -16.53
N ASN A 168 6.12 -1.22 -16.35
CA ASN A 168 6.61 0.16 -16.47
C ASN A 168 7.83 0.26 -17.38
N ASN A 169 8.13 -0.79 -18.14
CA ASN A 169 9.31 -0.90 -19.00
C ASN A 169 10.62 -0.57 -18.25
N ILE A 170 10.70 -0.94 -16.98
CA ILE A 170 11.91 -0.77 -16.18
C ILE A 170 12.91 -1.87 -16.58
N PRO A 171 14.19 -1.51 -16.82
CA PRO A 171 15.22 -2.48 -17.14
C PRO A 171 15.32 -3.62 -16.12
N LYS A 172 15.55 -4.85 -16.61
CA LYS A 172 15.71 -6.03 -15.74
C LYS A 172 16.90 -5.90 -14.78
N ASP A 173 17.94 -5.16 -15.17
CA ASP A 173 19.08 -4.92 -14.29
C ASP A 173 18.68 -4.17 -13.01
N ILE A 174 17.79 -3.19 -13.11
CA ILE A 174 17.28 -2.45 -11.94
C ILE A 174 16.46 -3.38 -11.03
N PHE A 175 15.65 -4.26 -11.63
CA PHE A 175 14.91 -5.28 -10.89
C PHE A 175 15.86 -6.22 -10.12
N TYR A 176 16.93 -6.69 -10.75
CA TYR A 176 17.92 -7.54 -10.08
C TYR A 176 18.74 -6.78 -9.03
N GLN A 177 19.06 -5.50 -9.24
CA GLN A 177 19.71 -4.65 -8.24
C GLN A 177 18.84 -4.47 -7.00
N TRP A 178 17.54 -4.22 -7.19
CA TRP A 178 16.58 -4.15 -6.09
C TRP A 178 16.51 -5.43 -5.29
N LEU A 179 16.47 -6.56 -5.97
CA LEU A 179 16.43 -7.84 -5.30
C LEU A 179 17.76 -8.21 -4.62
N ALA A 180 18.89 -7.87 -5.25
CA ALA A 180 20.21 -8.01 -4.64
C ALA A 180 20.37 -7.12 -3.39
N ALA A 181 19.61 -6.01 -3.30
CA ALA A 181 19.61 -5.19 -2.10
C ALA A 181 19.11 -5.95 -0.85
N PHE A 182 18.37 -7.04 -1.03
CA PHE A 182 17.91 -7.92 0.04
C PHE A 182 18.86 -9.09 0.34
N TYR A 183 19.80 -9.38 -0.55
CA TYR A 183 20.66 -10.58 -0.48
C TYR A 183 22.11 -10.21 -0.78
N VAL A 184 22.88 -9.98 0.29
CA VAL A 184 24.29 -9.54 0.19
C VAL A 184 25.24 -10.67 -0.23
N ASP A 185 24.91 -11.92 0.09
CA ASP A 185 25.87 -13.04 0.04
C ASP A 185 25.63 -14.04 -1.11
N ILE A 186 24.85 -13.67 -2.12
CA ILE A 186 24.43 -14.62 -3.18
C ILE A 186 25.00 -14.19 -4.54
N SER A 187 25.61 -15.14 -5.25
CA SER A 187 26.09 -14.87 -6.61
C SER A 187 24.93 -14.53 -7.55
N ARG A 188 25.13 -13.52 -8.41
CA ARG A 188 24.12 -13.02 -9.34
C ARG A 188 23.48 -14.14 -10.19
N THR A 189 24.27 -15.11 -10.63
CA THR A 189 23.80 -16.22 -11.48
C THR A 189 22.87 -17.19 -10.75
N VAL A 190 23.15 -17.50 -9.49
CA VAL A 190 22.30 -18.31 -8.61
C VAL A 190 20.99 -17.56 -8.36
N PHE A 191 21.10 -16.27 -8.03
CA PHE A 191 19.96 -15.41 -7.75
C PHE A 191 18.99 -15.31 -8.94
N GLU A 192 19.50 -15.00 -10.13
CA GLU A 192 18.70 -14.91 -11.36
C GLU A 192 17.99 -16.23 -11.69
N LYS A 193 18.64 -17.37 -11.45
CA LYS A 193 18.03 -18.70 -11.62
C LYS A 193 16.87 -18.93 -10.64
N SER A 194 17.04 -18.59 -9.37
CA SER A 194 15.98 -18.71 -8.36
C SER A 194 14.77 -17.84 -8.71
N VAL A 195 14.98 -16.60 -9.15
CA VAL A 195 13.89 -15.72 -9.62
C VAL A 195 13.20 -16.30 -10.85
N CYS A 196 13.96 -16.81 -11.82
CA CYS A 196 13.37 -17.46 -13.00
C CYS A 196 12.56 -18.71 -12.64
N GLY A 197 13.01 -19.50 -11.66
CA GLY A 197 12.29 -20.65 -11.11
C GLY A 197 10.95 -20.23 -10.50
N LEU A 198 10.98 -19.24 -9.60
CA LEU A 198 9.78 -18.69 -8.96
C LEU A 198 8.75 -18.22 -9.99
N LEU A 199 9.18 -17.44 -10.98
CA LEU A 199 8.30 -16.90 -12.01
C LEU A 199 7.70 -17.99 -12.91
N LYS A 200 8.42 -19.11 -13.11
CA LYS A 200 7.87 -20.28 -13.82
C LYS A 200 6.78 -20.95 -12.99
N ASP A 201 7.00 -21.13 -11.69
CA ASP A 201 6.03 -21.77 -10.81
C ASP A 201 4.78 -20.90 -10.62
N PHE A 202 4.95 -19.58 -10.47
CA PHE A 202 3.85 -18.62 -10.50
C PHE A 202 3.01 -18.72 -11.79
N LYS A 203 3.65 -18.83 -12.96
CA LYS A 203 2.92 -19.02 -14.23
C LYS A 203 2.18 -20.36 -14.30
N LYS A 204 2.71 -21.43 -13.71
CA LYS A 204 2.00 -22.72 -13.63
C LYS A 204 0.76 -22.58 -12.76
N ILE A 205 0.89 -21.93 -11.62
CA ILE A 205 -0.20 -21.63 -10.70
C ILE A 205 -1.31 -20.84 -11.42
N GLN A 206 -0.96 -19.76 -12.13
CA GLN A 206 -1.92 -18.95 -12.89
C GLN A 206 -2.67 -19.72 -13.98
N LYS A 207 -2.04 -20.75 -14.58
CA LYS A 207 -2.66 -21.57 -15.63
C LYS A 207 -3.56 -22.68 -15.08
N ASN A 208 -3.40 -23.05 -13.81
CA ASN A 208 -4.20 -24.10 -13.20
C ASN A 208 -5.56 -23.54 -12.80
N ARG A 209 -6.62 -23.93 -13.53
CA ARG A 209 -8.00 -23.47 -13.28
C ARG A 209 -8.60 -23.97 -11.95
N ASN A 210 -8.01 -25.02 -11.37
CA ASN A 210 -8.44 -25.64 -10.11
C ASN A 210 -7.53 -25.26 -8.94
N PHE A 211 -6.74 -24.20 -9.08
CA PHE A 211 -5.81 -23.81 -8.03
C PHE A 211 -6.54 -23.19 -6.83
N ASP A 212 -6.26 -23.72 -5.65
CA ASP A 212 -6.84 -23.27 -4.39
C ASP A 212 -6.37 -21.84 -4.05
N PRO A 213 -7.29 -20.88 -3.82
CA PRO A 213 -6.95 -19.53 -3.37
C PRO A 213 -6.07 -19.49 -2.12
N GLN A 214 -6.23 -20.43 -1.18
CA GLN A 214 -5.40 -20.47 0.03
C GLN A 214 -3.97 -20.90 -0.29
N GLY A 215 -3.79 -21.88 -1.18
CA GLY A 215 -2.47 -22.26 -1.71
C GLY A 215 -1.74 -21.11 -2.40
N TYR A 216 -2.46 -20.19 -3.05
CA TYR A 216 -1.86 -19.01 -3.70
C TYR A 216 -1.33 -18.02 -2.69
N GLU A 217 -2.11 -17.77 -1.64
CA GLU A 217 -1.73 -16.87 -0.56
C GLU A 217 -0.54 -17.42 0.22
N LEU A 218 -0.54 -18.72 0.55
CA LEU A 218 0.59 -19.41 1.17
C LEU A 218 1.85 -19.32 0.32
N PHE A 219 1.74 -19.55 -0.99
CA PHE A 219 2.87 -19.40 -1.91
C PHE A 219 3.40 -17.96 -1.92
N CYS A 220 2.53 -16.96 -2.03
CA CYS A 220 2.94 -15.55 -2.05
C CYS A 220 3.58 -15.09 -0.73
N ASN A 221 3.14 -15.64 0.40
CA ASN A 221 3.65 -15.29 1.72
C ASN A 221 4.89 -16.10 2.12
N SER A 222 5.21 -17.17 1.39
CA SER A 222 6.41 -17.97 1.63
C SER A 222 7.70 -17.17 1.37
N ASP A 223 8.71 -17.44 2.19
CA ASP A 223 10.03 -16.84 2.05
C ASP A 223 10.62 -17.13 0.68
N PHE A 224 11.15 -16.09 0.02
CA PHE A 224 11.92 -16.27 -1.19
C PHE A 224 13.28 -16.88 -0.82
N SER A 225 13.42 -18.20 -0.98
CA SER A 225 14.67 -18.90 -0.68
C SER A 225 15.46 -19.20 -1.94
N THR A 226 16.76 -18.94 -1.95
CA THR A 226 17.62 -19.35 -3.08
C THR A 226 17.85 -20.86 -3.16
N LYS A 227 17.35 -21.64 -2.19
CA LYS A 227 17.36 -23.10 -2.18
C LYS A 227 16.42 -23.74 -3.22
N PHE A 228 15.66 -22.97 -4.00
CA PHE A 228 14.85 -23.48 -5.14
C PHE A 228 15.67 -24.21 -6.22
N ILE A 229 17.00 -24.24 -6.12
CA ILE A 229 17.89 -24.84 -7.11
C ILE A 229 18.14 -26.35 -6.86
N ASP A 230 17.98 -26.84 -5.62
CA ASP A 230 18.34 -28.23 -5.29
C ASP A 230 17.16 -29.14 -4.90
N THR A 231 15.94 -28.62 -4.79
CA THR A 231 14.75 -29.45 -4.57
C THR A 231 14.12 -29.88 -5.90
N PRO A 232 14.10 -31.19 -6.23
CA PRO A 232 13.30 -31.67 -7.34
C PRO A 232 11.83 -31.45 -7.00
N GLN A 233 11.21 -30.49 -7.70
CA GLN A 233 9.77 -30.23 -7.72
C GLN A 233 9.11 -29.80 -6.40
N CYS A 234 8.33 -28.73 -6.49
CA CYS A 234 7.34 -28.36 -5.49
C CYS A 234 6.41 -29.54 -5.18
N ASP A 235 6.58 -30.18 -4.02
CA ASP A 235 5.59 -31.05 -3.38
C ASP A 235 4.38 -30.27 -2.80
N LEU A 236 4.23 -28.98 -3.16
CA LEU A 236 3.07 -28.16 -2.79
C LEU A 236 1.85 -28.38 -3.70
N ILE A 237 1.90 -29.35 -4.62
CA ILE A 237 0.71 -29.86 -5.31
C ILE A 237 0.22 -31.05 -4.48
N PRO A 238 -1.05 -31.08 -4.01
CA PRO A 238 -1.60 -32.26 -3.36
C PRO A 238 -1.42 -33.45 -4.29
N GLN A 239 -0.51 -34.36 -3.92
CA GLN A 239 -0.29 -35.58 -4.69
C GLN A 239 -1.57 -36.41 -4.58
N THR A 240 -2.35 -36.41 -5.65
CA THR A 240 -3.44 -37.37 -5.81
C THR A 240 -2.81 -38.75 -5.88
N VAL A 241 -3.11 -39.54 -4.85
CA VAL A 241 -2.72 -40.93 -4.65
C VAL A 241 -2.74 -41.70 -5.97
N LYS A 242 -1.56 -42.11 -6.46
CA LYS A 242 -1.44 -43.11 -7.52
C LYS A 242 -0.40 -44.17 -7.18
N ARG A 243 -0.96 -45.37 -6.97
CA ARG A 243 -0.52 -46.70 -7.43
C ARG A 243 0.83 -47.22 -6.90
N LYS A 244 0.73 -48.15 -5.92
CA LYS A 244 1.70 -49.24 -5.78
C LYS A 244 1.42 -50.29 -6.85
N CYS A 245 2.36 -50.46 -7.78
CA CYS A 245 2.57 -51.70 -8.51
C CYS A 245 4.05 -52.07 -8.44
N ASP A 246 4.26 -53.31 -8.02
CA ASP A 246 5.24 -54.29 -8.49
C ASP A 246 6.65 -54.40 -7.92
N SER A 247 6.86 -55.61 -7.39
CA SER A 247 8.00 -56.51 -7.58
C SER A 247 9.25 -56.29 -6.73
N GLN A 248 9.62 -57.33 -5.96
CA GLN A 248 10.70 -58.24 -6.35
C GLN A 248 10.83 -59.40 -5.35
N ASN A 249 10.49 -60.60 -5.82
CA ASN A 249 10.97 -61.86 -5.26
C ASN A 249 12.44 -62.05 -5.67
N ARG A 250 13.34 -62.25 -4.72
CA ARG A 250 14.65 -62.90 -4.96
C ARG A 250 14.78 -64.14 -4.08
N PRO A 251 15.32 -65.24 -4.60
CA PRO A 251 15.45 -66.50 -3.87
C PRO A 251 16.61 -66.45 -2.87
N VAL A 252 16.33 -67.04 -1.70
CA VAL A 252 17.26 -67.30 -0.60
C VAL A 252 18.25 -68.39 -1.02
N LEU A 253 19.55 -68.09 -0.94
CA LEU A 253 20.62 -69.09 -1.00
C LEU A 253 21.10 -69.43 0.43
N SER A 254 21.12 -70.71 0.72
CA SER A 254 21.49 -71.34 1.99
C SER A 254 22.98 -71.16 2.32
N PRO A 255 23.37 -70.98 3.60
CA PRO A 255 24.78 -70.82 3.97
C PRO A 255 25.48 -72.17 4.18
N GLN A 256 26.58 -72.37 3.47
CA GLN A 256 27.56 -73.42 3.76
C GLN A 256 28.40 -73.05 5.00
N LYS A 257 28.48 -73.98 5.95
CA LYS A 257 29.28 -73.86 7.18
C LYS A 257 30.75 -74.13 6.87
N SER A 258 31.58 -73.08 6.86
CA SER A 258 33.04 -73.20 6.93
C SER A 258 33.51 -73.05 8.39
N LYS A 259 34.54 -73.82 8.76
CA LYS A 259 35.17 -73.77 10.09
C LYS A 259 35.94 -72.45 10.22
N ILE A 260 35.50 -71.59 11.12
CA ILE A 260 36.08 -70.27 11.38
C ILE A 260 37.20 -70.38 12.42
N ASP A 261 38.34 -69.80 12.06
CA ASP A 261 39.56 -69.62 12.83
C ASP A 261 39.29 -68.86 14.16
N PRO A 262 39.76 -69.34 15.32
CA PRO A 262 39.53 -68.70 16.62
C PRO A 262 40.03 -67.24 16.72
N ASN A 263 40.99 -66.82 15.88
CA ASN A 263 41.46 -65.43 15.85
C ASN A 263 40.43 -64.45 15.27
N PHE A 264 39.50 -64.93 14.43
CA PHE A 264 38.43 -64.13 13.84
C PHE A 264 37.36 -63.73 14.86
N LYS A 265 37.09 -64.59 15.86
CA LYS A 265 36.09 -64.32 16.91
C LYS A 265 36.49 -63.18 17.85
N LEU A 266 37.78 -63.00 18.10
CA LEU A 266 38.30 -61.91 18.93
C LEU A 266 38.22 -60.57 18.21
N GLN A 267 38.57 -60.51 16.91
CA GLN A 267 38.40 -59.30 16.11
C GLN A 267 36.92 -58.90 15.95
N GLU A 268 36.02 -59.87 15.84
CA GLU A 268 34.59 -59.64 15.76
C GLU A 268 34.00 -59.08 17.08
N GLN A 269 34.50 -59.52 18.24
CA GLN A 269 34.08 -58.97 19.53
C GLN A 269 34.55 -57.52 19.74
N VAL A 270 35.79 -57.21 19.37
CA VAL A 270 36.33 -55.84 19.49
C VAL A 270 35.58 -54.87 18.58
N THR A 271 35.32 -55.24 17.32
CA THR A 271 34.52 -54.41 16.40
C THR A 271 33.08 -54.22 16.88
N LYS A 272 32.44 -55.25 17.46
CA LYS A 272 31.10 -55.13 18.07
C LYS A 272 31.04 -54.26 19.31
N SER A 273 32.16 -54.08 20.04
CA SER A 273 32.23 -53.18 21.19
C SER A 273 32.40 -51.72 20.75
N LEU A 274 33.31 -51.45 19.81
CA LEU A 274 33.51 -50.13 19.22
C LEU A 274 32.24 -49.61 18.53
N LEU A 275 31.53 -50.47 17.81
CA LEU A 275 30.27 -50.12 17.15
C LEU A 275 29.18 -49.72 18.18
N ARG A 276 29.16 -50.35 19.37
CA ARG A 276 28.21 -49.99 20.43
C ARG A 276 28.52 -48.62 21.04
N ASP A 277 29.80 -48.32 21.27
CA ASP A 277 30.20 -47.02 21.81
C ASP A 277 29.92 -45.88 20.81
N GLU A 278 30.11 -46.11 19.51
CA GLU A 278 29.72 -45.17 18.46
C GLU A 278 28.20 -44.98 18.40
N GLN A 279 27.42 -46.05 18.53
CA GLN A 279 25.95 -45.97 18.57
C GLN A 279 25.46 -45.15 19.76
N VAL A 280 26.05 -45.32 20.95
CA VAL A 280 25.69 -44.53 22.14
C VAL A 280 26.05 -43.05 21.95
N LYS A 281 27.24 -42.75 21.40
CA LYS A 281 27.64 -41.37 21.08
C LYS A 281 26.71 -40.73 20.06
N ASN A 282 26.34 -41.46 19.01
CA ASN A 282 25.42 -40.97 17.99
C ASN A 282 24.01 -40.72 18.57
N ALA A 283 23.52 -41.58 19.47
CA ALA A 283 22.25 -41.36 20.15
C ALA A 283 22.29 -40.11 21.04
N SER A 284 23.39 -39.87 21.76
CA SER A 284 23.57 -38.64 22.55
C SER A 284 23.55 -37.39 21.66
N LEU A 285 24.30 -37.40 20.56
CA LEU A 285 24.34 -36.29 19.61
C LEU A 285 22.97 -36.02 18.97
N GLN A 286 22.20 -37.08 18.67
CA GLN A 286 20.84 -36.93 18.15
C GLN A 286 19.92 -36.24 19.16
N ASN A 287 20.01 -36.57 20.45
CA ASN A 287 19.24 -35.91 21.48
C ASN A 287 19.61 -34.42 21.62
N ASP A 288 20.91 -34.09 21.56
CA ASP A 288 21.37 -32.71 21.58
C ASP A 288 20.87 -31.91 20.37
N ILE A 289 20.89 -32.51 19.17
CA ILE A 289 20.34 -31.91 17.95
C ILE A 289 18.85 -31.62 18.11
N ILE A 290 18.07 -32.56 18.64
CA ILE A 290 16.63 -32.38 18.87
C ILE A 290 16.40 -31.24 19.88
N SER A 291 17.18 -31.19 20.96
CA SER A 291 17.09 -30.12 21.96
C SER A 291 17.39 -28.74 21.36
N ILE A 292 18.45 -28.64 20.55
CA ILE A 292 18.81 -27.39 19.86
C ILE A 292 17.70 -26.99 18.86
N GLN A 293 17.15 -27.93 18.10
CA GLN A 293 16.06 -27.66 17.16
C GLN A 293 14.81 -27.13 17.87
N GLN A 294 14.44 -27.72 19.00
CA GLN A 294 13.33 -27.22 19.83
C GLN A 294 13.60 -25.81 20.35
N ARG A 295 14.84 -25.53 20.78
CA ARG A 295 15.23 -24.18 21.24
C ARG A 295 15.15 -23.14 20.11
N ILE A 296 15.61 -23.48 18.90
CA ILE A 296 15.51 -22.61 17.72
C ILE A 296 14.05 -22.33 17.39
N LEU A 297 13.19 -23.35 17.41
CA LEU A 297 11.75 -23.17 17.15
C LEU A 297 11.11 -22.22 18.17
N ASN A 298 11.40 -22.39 19.45
CA ASN A 298 10.89 -21.52 20.50
C ASN A 298 11.35 -20.07 20.33
N LEU A 299 12.65 -19.85 20.06
CA LEU A 299 13.19 -18.50 19.81
C LEU A 299 12.60 -17.86 18.55
N THR A 300 12.30 -18.67 17.52
CA THR A 300 11.65 -18.17 16.30
C THR A 300 10.23 -17.68 16.61
N ASN A 301 9.46 -18.45 17.40
CA ASN A 301 8.12 -18.06 17.82
C ASN A 301 8.14 -16.80 18.70
N GLU A 302 9.07 -16.71 19.66
CA GLU A 302 9.26 -15.52 20.50
C GLU A 302 9.58 -14.28 19.64
N ASN A 303 10.44 -14.42 18.63
CA ASN A 303 10.78 -13.31 17.73
C ASN A 303 9.58 -12.85 16.89
N GLU A 304 8.76 -13.77 16.38
CA GLU A 304 7.52 -13.41 15.67
C GLU A 304 6.51 -12.71 16.58
N GLN A 305 6.40 -13.14 17.84
CA GLN A 305 5.57 -12.45 18.83
C GLN A 305 6.06 -11.02 19.08
N LEU A 306 7.37 -10.83 19.29
CA LEU A 306 7.97 -9.50 19.49
C LEU A 306 7.80 -8.59 18.26
N LYS A 307 7.87 -9.14 17.04
CA LYS A 307 7.56 -8.37 15.81
C LYS A 307 6.11 -7.89 15.79
N LEU A 308 5.17 -8.72 16.23
CA LEU A 308 3.76 -8.34 16.31
C LEU A 308 3.52 -7.27 17.38
N GLU A 309 4.13 -7.42 18.56
CA GLU A 309 4.08 -6.42 19.63
C GLU A 309 4.67 -5.08 19.19
N LEU A 310 5.82 -5.09 18.49
CA LEU A 310 6.42 -3.89 17.92
C LEU A 310 5.51 -3.21 16.90
N LYS A 311 4.83 -3.99 16.04
CA LYS A 311 3.86 -3.47 15.06
C LYS A 311 2.67 -2.81 15.77
N ASN A 312 2.14 -3.43 16.82
CA ASN A 312 1.06 -2.89 17.63
C ASN A 312 1.48 -1.60 18.36
N ALA A 313 2.69 -1.57 18.94
CA ALA A 313 3.23 -0.37 19.59
C ALA A 313 3.39 0.79 18.60
N LYS A 314 3.89 0.52 17.38
CA LYS A 314 3.98 1.53 16.31
C LYS A 314 2.60 2.09 15.93
N TYR A 315 1.59 1.23 15.83
CA TYR A 315 0.21 1.67 15.55
C TYR A 315 -0.37 2.54 16.67
N GLN A 316 -0.18 2.16 17.94
CA GLN A 316 -0.64 2.97 19.08
C GLN A 316 0.06 4.32 19.13
N LYS A 317 1.37 4.36 18.86
CA LYS A 317 2.12 5.62 18.75
C LYS A 317 1.55 6.51 17.65
N TRP A 318 1.34 5.98 16.45
CA TRP A 318 0.74 6.73 15.34
C TRP A 318 -0.65 7.27 15.69
N ARG A 319 -1.49 6.47 16.36
CA ARG A 319 -2.82 6.90 16.82
C ARG A 319 -2.74 8.06 17.82
N ALA A 320 -1.80 7.99 18.77
CA ALA A 320 -1.57 9.05 19.73
C ALA A 320 -1.05 10.34 19.06
N GLU A 321 -0.14 10.23 18.09
CA GLU A 321 0.37 11.35 17.30
C GLU A 321 -0.76 12.02 16.51
N LYS A 322 -1.64 11.25 15.88
CA LYS A 322 -2.78 11.80 15.15
C LYS A 322 -3.76 12.52 16.08
N SER A 323 -4.06 11.95 17.25
CA SER A 323 -4.90 12.59 18.26
C SER A 323 -4.28 13.90 18.77
N LEU A 324 -2.96 13.94 18.96
CA LEU A 324 -2.25 15.14 19.39
C LEU A 324 -2.34 16.24 18.33
N GLU A 325 -2.26 15.89 17.05
CA GLU A 325 -2.40 16.85 15.95
C GLU A 325 -3.81 17.45 15.91
N ASP A 326 -4.85 16.62 16.05
CA ASP A 326 -6.23 17.08 16.11
C ASP A 326 -6.48 17.99 17.33
N PHE A 327 -5.79 17.75 18.46
CA PHE A 327 -5.84 18.65 19.62
C PHE A 327 -5.14 19.97 19.38
N LYS A 328 -4.00 19.98 18.68
CA LYS A 328 -3.30 21.23 18.32
C LYS A 328 -4.14 22.11 17.41
N GLU A 329 -4.83 21.50 16.43
CA GLU A 329 -5.74 22.20 15.53
C GLU A 329 -6.86 22.89 16.32
N LYS A 330 -7.52 22.17 17.23
CA LYS A 330 -8.55 22.74 18.13
C LYS A 330 -8.04 23.87 19.01
N ILE A 331 -6.80 23.77 19.52
CA ILE A 331 -6.18 24.84 20.31
C ILE A 331 -5.93 26.08 19.43
N SER A 332 -5.49 25.88 18.18
CA SER A 332 -5.28 26.98 17.23
C SER A 332 -6.59 27.70 16.91
N GLU A 333 -7.65 26.95 16.61
CA GLU A 333 -8.99 27.50 16.35
C GLU A 333 -9.54 28.25 17.56
N ALA A 334 -9.41 27.68 18.77
CA ALA A 334 -9.84 28.33 20.00
C ALA A 334 -9.05 29.63 20.26
N LYS A 335 -7.77 29.68 19.91
CA LYS A 335 -6.94 30.87 20.05
C LYS A 335 -7.37 31.97 19.08
N GLU A 336 -7.63 31.64 17.82
CA GLU A 336 -8.11 32.59 16.81
C GLU A 336 -9.49 33.16 17.20
N ASN A 337 -10.39 32.30 17.66
CA ASN A 337 -11.70 32.71 18.17
C ASN A 337 -11.57 33.64 19.39
N HIS A 338 -10.68 33.33 20.34
CA HIS A 338 -10.42 34.19 21.50
C HIS A 338 -9.85 35.55 21.07
N GLU A 339 -8.91 35.57 20.13
CA GLU A 339 -8.32 36.81 19.63
C GLU A 339 -9.36 37.70 18.94
N SER A 340 -10.24 37.11 18.13
CA SER A 340 -11.39 37.80 17.52
C SER A 340 -12.31 38.43 18.57
N VAL A 341 -12.69 37.67 19.60
CA VAL A 341 -13.52 38.18 20.71
C VAL A 341 -12.83 39.35 21.44
N VAL A 342 -11.53 39.23 21.71
CA VAL A 342 -10.76 40.31 22.36
C VAL A 342 -10.71 41.57 21.49
N GLN A 343 -10.57 41.45 20.17
CA GLN A 343 -10.62 42.61 19.27
C GLN A 343 -11.99 43.27 19.26
N ASN A 344 -13.07 42.49 19.20
CA ASN A 344 -14.43 43.02 19.25
C ASN A 344 -14.71 43.79 20.56
N LEU A 345 -14.29 43.24 21.70
CA LEU A 345 -14.42 43.91 23.00
C LEU A 345 -13.59 45.20 23.08
N LYS A 346 -12.42 45.26 22.44
CA LYS A 346 -11.62 46.50 22.35
C LYS A 346 -12.35 47.57 21.56
N ILE A 347 -12.98 47.20 20.44
CA ILE A 347 -13.79 48.12 19.62
C ILE A 347 -14.95 48.66 20.45
N GLU A 348 -15.73 47.79 21.09
CA GLU A 348 -16.88 48.18 21.91
C GLU A 348 -16.48 49.09 23.08
N ASN A 349 -15.36 48.79 23.76
CA ASN A 349 -14.86 49.63 24.85
C ASN A 349 -14.44 51.03 24.36
N ASN A 350 -13.83 51.13 23.17
CA ASN A 350 -13.50 52.41 22.56
C ASN A 350 -14.77 53.22 22.24
N ASP A 351 -15.81 52.59 21.69
CA ASP A 351 -17.09 53.24 21.40
C ASP A 351 -17.77 53.76 22.67
N LEU A 352 -17.77 52.95 23.75
CA LEU A 352 -18.27 53.35 25.06
C LEU A 352 -17.50 54.54 25.63
N LYS A 353 -16.18 54.56 25.47
CA LYS A 353 -15.32 55.68 25.90
C LYS A 353 -15.68 56.97 25.17
N VAL A 354 -15.82 56.92 23.85
CA VAL A 354 -16.24 58.08 23.03
C VAL A 354 -17.62 58.59 23.46
N HIS A 355 -18.56 57.67 23.72
CA HIS A 355 -19.90 58.04 24.18
C HIS A 355 -19.89 58.69 25.58
N LEU A 356 -19.03 58.20 26.48
CA LEU A 356 -18.86 58.76 27.82
C LEU A 356 -18.24 60.17 27.77
N GLU A 357 -17.24 60.39 26.91
CA GLU A 357 -16.65 61.71 26.66
C GLU A 357 -17.72 62.72 26.16
N LYS A 358 -18.55 62.32 25.17
CA LYS A 358 -19.68 63.14 24.69
C LYS A 358 -20.67 63.48 25.80
N LYS A 359 -21.01 62.53 26.68
CA LYS A 359 -21.89 62.77 27.83
C LYS A 359 -21.26 63.75 28.83
N ASN A 360 -19.96 63.62 29.10
CA ASN A 360 -19.24 64.53 29.98
C ASN A 360 -19.18 65.96 29.43
N GLU A 361 -19.02 66.13 28.11
CA GLU A 361 -19.11 67.46 27.47
C GLU A 361 -20.49 68.08 27.63
N LYS A 362 -21.57 67.31 27.39
CA LYS A 362 -22.94 67.77 27.63
C LYS A 362 -23.16 68.17 29.09
N LEU A 363 -22.67 67.36 30.04
CA LEU A 363 -22.76 67.67 31.47
C LEU A 363 -22.00 68.95 31.84
N LYS A 364 -20.83 69.20 31.23
CA LYS A 364 -20.10 70.46 31.42
C LYS A 364 -20.93 71.66 30.96
N LYS A 365 -21.57 71.58 29.77
CA LYS A 365 -22.46 72.64 29.26
C LYS A 365 -23.62 72.93 30.21
N VAL A 366 -24.34 71.90 30.64
CA VAL A 366 -25.46 72.04 31.59
C VAL A 366 -25.02 72.64 32.93
N LYS A 367 -23.82 72.27 33.43
CA LYS A 367 -23.27 72.87 34.65
C LYS A 367 -22.97 74.37 34.47
N THR A 368 -22.49 74.79 33.30
CA THR A 368 -22.26 76.20 32.99
C THR A 368 -23.59 76.97 32.91
N GLU A 369 -24.56 76.46 32.16
CA GLU A 369 -25.91 77.05 32.04
C GLU A 369 -26.60 77.18 33.40
N ARG A 370 -26.51 76.14 34.26
CA ARG A 370 -27.04 76.19 35.63
C ARG A 370 -26.40 77.31 36.46
N LYS A 371 -25.08 77.52 36.34
CA LYS A 371 -24.38 78.60 37.07
C LYS A 371 -24.84 79.98 36.57
N GLU A 372 -25.05 80.14 35.27
CA GLU A 372 -25.57 81.38 34.68
C GLU A 372 -27.01 81.67 35.16
N LEU A 373 -27.89 80.67 35.14
CA LEU A 373 -29.25 80.78 35.66
C LEU A 373 -29.26 81.10 37.16
N GLN A 374 -28.39 80.46 37.94
CA GLN A 374 -28.30 80.72 39.38
C GLN A 374 -27.88 82.16 39.66
N LYS A 375 -26.94 82.70 38.89
CA LYS A 375 -26.56 84.12 38.95
C LYS A 375 -27.75 85.05 38.62
N TYR A 376 -28.52 84.71 37.60
CA TYR A 376 -29.71 85.49 37.21
C TYR A 376 -30.80 85.49 38.30
N VAL A 377 -31.02 84.34 38.96
CA VAL A 377 -31.95 84.25 40.11
C VAL A 377 -31.47 85.10 41.28
N GLU A 378 -30.18 85.05 41.60
CA GLU A 378 -29.58 85.88 42.66
C GLU A 378 -29.75 87.39 42.38
N GLU A 379 -29.71 87.82 41.12
CA GLU A 379 -29.95 89.21 40.70
C GLU A 379 -31.43 89.63 40.80
N LEU A 380 -32.37 88.71 40.60
CA LEU A 380 -33.82 88.98 40.61
C LEU A 380 -34.48 88.91 41.98
N THR A 381 -33.83 88.34 42.99
CA THR A 381 -34.42 88.23 44.33
C THR A 381 -34.06 89.50 45.13
N PRO A 382 -35.01 90.42 45.40
CA PRO A 382 -34.71 91.61 46.18
C PRO A 382 -34.37 91.18 47.61
N LYS A 383 -33.31 91.76 48.17
CA LYS A 383 -32.93 91.55 49.58
C LYS A 383 -33.99 92.05 50.54
#